data_AF-A0A8D8K192-F1
#
_entry.id   AF-A0A8D8K192-F1
#
_cell.length_a   1.000
_cell.length_b   1.000
_cell.length_c   1.000
_cell.angle_alpha   90.00
_cell.angle_beta   90.00
_cell.angle_gamma   90.00
#
_symmetry.space_group_name_H-M   'P 1'
#
loop_
_entity.id
_entity.type
_entity.pdbx_description
1 polymer ?
#
loop_
_entity_poly.entity_id
_entity_poly.type
_entity_poly.pdbx_seq_one_letter_code
_entity_poly.pdbx_strand_id
1 'polypeptide(L)'
;MFKCIPIFKGCNRQIEYVDKRHCSLPNVPEEILRYSRSLEELLLDANHIRDLPKNFFRLHRLRKLGLSDNEIMKLPSDIQNFENLVELDVSRNDIGDIPDDIKHLRSLQIADFSSNPIPRLPAGFSQLRSLTVLGLNDMSLTSLPQDFGCLSKLESLELRENLLKSLPESISQLTKLERLDLGDNEIEELPAHLGYLPSLQELWLDHNQLQKLPPEIGLLRNLVCLDVSENRLEELPEEIGGLEHLTDLHLSQNLLEVLPDGVSKLTRLTILKLDQNRLHTLNESIGQCVHMQELILTENFLNELPYTIGNMTMLNNLNVDRN
;
A
#
# COMPACT_ATOMS: atom_id res chain seq x y z
N MET A 1 30.05 -5.12 -4.52
CA MET A 1 31.41 -5.00 -3.92
C MET A 1 31.60 -6.18 -2.96
N PHE A 2 32.47 -7.14 -3.28
CA PHE A 2 32.67 -8.34 -2.44
C PHE A 2 33.24 -7.93 -1.08
N LYS A 3 32.47 -8.07 0.01
CA LYS A 3 33.04 -8.03 1.37
C LYS A 3 33.85 -9.32 1.59
N CYS A 4 35.09 -9.31 1.12
CA CYS A 4 36.05 -10.38 1.35
C CYS A 4 36.75 -10.18 2.70
N ILE A 5 36.61 -11.12 3.62
CA ILE A 5 37.64 -11.39 4.62
C ILE A 5 38.64 -12.35 3.95
N PRO A 6 39.91 -11.96 3.74
CA PRO A 6 40.88 -12.84 3.11
C PRO A 6 41.37 -13.85 4.13
N ILE A 7 41.47 -15.12 3.75
CA ILE A 7 42.53 -16.09 4.11
C ILE A 7 42.25 -17.41 3.36
N PHE A 8 43.31 -17.93 2.73
CA PHE A 8 43.57 -19.20 2.01
C PHE A 8 42.58 -19.86 1.01
N LYS A 9 43.20 -20.25 -0.11
CA LYS A 9 42.71 -21.13 -1.18
C LYS A 9 42.47 -22.55 -0.62
N GLY A 10 41.27 -23.11 -0.81
CA GLY A 10 41.01 -24.55 -0.62
C GLY A 10 39.78 -24.93 0.22
N CYS A 11 39.12 -23.98 0.89
CA CYS A 11 37.89 -24.25 1.65
C CYS A 11 36.67 -23.71 0.89
N ASN A 12 35.57 -24.48 0.87
CA ASN A 12 34.22 -23.97 0.59
C ASN A 12 33.99 -22.77 1.51
N ARG A 13 34.26 -21.56 1.02
CA ARG A 13 33.97 -20.33 1.76
C ARG A 13 32.46 -20.28 1.92
N GLN A 14 32.00 -20.24 3.17
CA GLN A 14 30.62 -19.94 3.48
C GLN A 14 30.36 -18.51 3.00
N ILE A 15 29.64 -18.40 1.89
CA ILE A 15 29.14 -17.13 1.40
C ILE A 15 27.66 -17.12 1.72
N GLU A 16 27.28 -16.22 2.61
CA GLU A 16 25.89 -16.01 3.05
C GLU A 16 25.24 -14.87 2.28
N TYR A 17 26.01 -13.97 1.69
CA TYR A 17 25.53 -12.77 1.01
C TYR A 17 26.21 -12.58 -0.35
N VAL A 18 25.40 -12.37 -1.40
CA VAL A 18 25.86 -11.99 -2.74
C VAL A 18 25.05 -10.79 -3.23
N ASP A 19 25.77 -9.74 -3.63
CA ASP A 19 25.19 -8.55 -4.29
C ASP A 19 25.82 -8.37 -5.66
N LYS A 20 24.95 -8.49 -6.67
CA LYS A 20 25.24 -8.38 -8.09
C LYS A 20 24.23 -7.46 -8.79
N ARG A 21 23.73 -6.45 -8.07
CA ARG A 21 22.86 -5.42 -8.65
C ARG A 21 23.59 -4.59 -9.69
N HIS A 22 22.88 -4.10 -10.69
CA HIS A 22 23.43 -3.21 -11.74
C HIS A 22 24.68 -3.77 -12.44
N CYS A 23 24.72 -5.10 -12.65
CA CYS A 23 25.87 -5.78 -13.24
C CYS A 23 25.65 -6.12 -14.72
N SER A 24 24.53 -5.66 -15.31
CA SER A 24 24.10 -5.96 -16.67
C SER A 24 24.10 -7.47 -16.96
N LEU A 25 23.70 -8.27 -15.97
CA LEU A 25 23.70 -9.72 -16.08
C LEU A 25 22.57 -10.19 -17.00
N PRO A 26 22.86 -10.94 -18.08
CA PRO A 26 21.81 -11.47 -18.95
C PRO A 26 21.12 -12.72 -18.35
N ASN A 27 21.73 -13.35 -17.35
CA ASN A 27 21.27 -14.58 -16.71
C ASN A 27 21.79 -14.64 -15.27
N VAL A 28 21.15 -15.45 -14.43
CA VAL A 28 21.65 -15.78 -13.10
C VAL A 28 23.05 -16.43 -13.21
N PRO A 29 24.11 -15.86 -12.60
CA PRO A 29 25.45 -16.43 -12.68
C PRO A 29 25.55 -17.85 -12.07
N GLU A 30 26.06 -18.82 -12.84
CA GLU A 30 26.23 -20.21 -12.35
C GLU A 30 27.15 -20.32 -11.12
N GLU A 31 28.05 -19.35 -10.92
CA GLU A 31 28.94 -19.30 -9.77
C GLU A 31 28.18 -19.22 -8.44
N ILE A 32 26.96 -18.66 -8.42
CA ILE A 32 26.12 -18.56 -7.23
C ILE A 32 25.71 -19.95 -6.72
N LEU A 33 25.53 -20.91 -7.64
CA LEU A 33 25.12 -22.28 -7.30
C LEU A 33 26.17 -23.02 -6.45
N ARG A 34 27.43 -22.58 -6.49
CA ARG A 34 28.51 -23.11 -5.64
C ARG A 34 28.24 -22.84 -4.16
N TYR A 35 27.43 -21.83 -3.83
CA TYR A 35 27.08 -21.42 -2.47
C TYR A 35 25.71 -21.93 -2.03
N SER A 36 25.11 -22.91 -2.74
CA SER A 36 23.79 -23.48 -2.44
C SER A 36 23.57 -23.99 -1.00
N ARG A 37 24.65 -24.27 -0.27
CA ARG A 37 24.59 -24.72 1.13
C ARG A 37 24.75 -23.61 2.17
N SER A 38 25.11 -22.39 1.75
CA SER A 38 25.41 -21.28 2.66
C SER A 38 24.70 -19.98 2.34
N LEU A 39 24.27 -19.76 1.10
CA LEU A 39 23.73 -18.48 0.67
C LEU A 39 22.37 -18.20 1.31
N GLU A 40 22.26 -17.07 2.00
CA GLU A 40 21.07 -16.59 2.69
C GLU A 40 20.49 -15.34 2.01
N GLU A 41 21.32 -14.51 1.39
CA GLU A 41 20.88 -13.28 0.75
C GLU A 41 21.47 -13.16 -0.65
N LEU A 42 20.61 -12.92 -1.63
CA LEU A 42 20.99 -12.77 -3.03
C LEU A 42 20.27 -11.58 -3.65
N LEU A 43 21.03 -10.57 -4.06
CA LEU A 43 20.53 -9.36 -4.70
C LEU A 43 21.00 -9.34 -6.15
N LEU A 44 20.03 -9.43 -7.06
CA LEU A 44 20.20 -9.47 -8.52
C LEU A 44 19.37 -8.38 -9.21
N ASP A 45 18.98 -7.34 -8.47
CA ASP A 45 18.15 -6.24 -8.95
C ASP A 45 18.84 -5.43 -10.06
N ALA A 46 18.05 -4.82 -10.94
CA ALA A 46 18.53 -3.98 -12.04
C ALA A 46 19.53 -4.70 -12.96
N ASN A 47 19.10 -5.80 -13.56
CA ASN A 47 19.87 -6.59 -14.51
C ASN A 47 19.00 -6.91 -15.75
N HIS A 48 19.44 -7.84 -16.61
CA HIS A 48 18.73 -8.25 -17.83
C HIS A 48 18.34 -9.74 -17.75
N ILE A 49 18.03 -10.23 -16.55
CA ILE A 49 17.73 -11.64 -16.33
C ILE A 49 16.34 -11.94 -16.87
N ARG A 50 16.24 -12.91 -17.77
CA ARG A 50 14.96 -13.37 -18.35
C ARG A 50 14.41 -14.64 -17.74
N ASP A 51 15.32 -15.56 -17.42
CA ASP A 51 14.97 -16.90 -16.98
C ASP A 51 15.64 -17.24 -15.65
N LEU A 52 14.87 -17.86 -14.76
CA LEU A 52 15.37 -18.45 -13.53
C LEU A 52 15.66 -19.95 -13.77
N PRO A 53 16.94 -20.39 -13.81
CA PRO A 53 17.27 -21.76 -14.16
C PRO A 53 16.83 -22.72 -13.05
N LYS A 54 16.39 -23.95 -13.37
CA LYS A 54 15.89 -24.93 -12.37
C LYS A 54 16.82 -25.16 -11.17
N ASN A 55 18.14 -25.13 -11.38
CA ASN A 55 19.10 -25.32 -10.30
C ASN A 55 19.17 -24.14 -9.30
N PHE A 56 18.66 -22.97 -9.68
CA PHE A 56 18.52 -21.78 -8.83
C PHE A 56 17.69 -22.07 -7.57
N PHE A 57 16.66 -22.88 -7.71
CA PHE A 57 15.76 -23.25 -6.61
C PHE A 57 16.36 -24.26 -5.62
N ARG A 58 17.65 -24.59 -5.77
CA ARG A 58 18.42 -25.38 -4.79
C ARG A 58 19.06 -24.53 -3.69
N LEU A 59 18.91 -23.21 -3.74
CA LEU A 59 19.40 -22.28 -2.71
C LEU A 59 18.47 -22.32 -1.47
N HIS A 60 18.35 -23.47 -0.82
CA HIS A 60 17.36 -23.72 0.24
C HIS A 60 17.52 -22.87 1.51
N ARG A 61 18.69 -22.23 1.69
CA ARG A 61 18.96 -21.34 2.82
C ARG A 61 18.61 -19.88 2.54
N LEU A 62 18.14 -19.57 1.34
CA LEU A 62 17.83 -18.19 0.96
C LEU A 62 16.70 -17.65 1.84
N ARG A 63 16.97 -16.50 2.46
CA ARG A 63 16.09 -15.70 3.31
C ARG A 63 15.71 -14.39 2.62
N LYS A 64 16.58 -13.83 1.78
CA LYS A 64 16.30 -12.61 1.01
C LYS A 64 16.66 -12.81 -0.45
N LEU A 65 15.72 -12.52 -1.34
CA LEU A 65 15.89 -12.56 -2.78
C LEU A 65 15.42 -11.26 -3.41
N GLY A 66 16.35 -10.48 -3.96
CA GLY A 66 16.08 -9.31 -4.80
C GLY A 66 16.26 -9.66 -6.28
N LEU A 67 15.21 -9.49 -7.06
CA LEU A 67 15.16 -9.68 -8.51
C LEU A 67 14.44 -8.51 -9.20
N SER A 68 14.30 -7.35 -8.54
CA SER A 68 13.56 -6.25 -9.13
C SER A 68 14.26 -5.66 -10.35
N ASP A 69 13.50 -5.02 -11.24
CA ASP A 69 14.04 -4.35 -12.43
C ASP A 69 14.86 -5.33 -13.31
N ASN A 70 14.19 -6.37 -13.80
CA ASN A 70 14.72 -7.39 -14.70
C ASN A 70 13.70 -7.67 -15.84
N GLU A 71 13.97 -8.68 -16.66
CA GLU A 71 13.12 -9.08 -17.80
C GLU A 71 12.47 -10.46 -17.55
N ILE A 72 12.18 -10.79 -16.28
CA ILE A 72 11.70 -12.12 -15.90
C ILE A 72 10.25 -12.29 -16.34
N MET A 73 9.99 -13.25 -17.22
CA MET A 73 8.64 -13.48 -17.75
C MET A 73 7.79 -14.44 -16.91
N LYS A 74 8.42 -15.26 -16.06
CA LYS A 74 7.72 -16.31 -15.33
C LYS A 74 8.38 -16.67 -14.00
N LEU A 75 7.55 -16.81 -12.96
CA LEU A 75 7.91 -17.44 -11.71
C LEU A 75 7.53 -18.94 -11.76
N PRO A 76 8.49 -19.88 -11.82
CA PRO A 76 8.17 -21.30 -11.90
C PRO A 76 7.71 -21.87 -10.55
N SER A 77 6.98 -22.99 -10.57
CA SER A 77 6.52 -23.70 -9.36
C SER A 77 7.64 -24.15 -8.43
N ASP A 78 8.87 -24.27 -8.94
CA ASP A 78 10.07 -24.54 -8.16
C ASP A 78 10.34 -23.48 -7.06
N ILE A 79 9.68 -22.31 -7.11
CA ILE A 79 9.72 -21.28 -6.06
C ILE A 79 9.39 -21.84 -4.67
N GLN A 80 8.56 -22.89 -4.59
CA GLN A 80 8.22 -23.60 -3.35
C GLN A 80 9.43 -24.08 -2.55
N ASN A 81 10.59 -24.28 -3.20
CA ASN A 81 11.81 -24.77 -2.56
C ASN A 81 12.50 -23.72 -1.68
N PHE A 82 12.10 -22.43 -1.76
CA PHE A 82 12.59 -21.37 -0.89
C PHE A 82 11.75 -21.24 0.40
N GLU A 83 11.61 -22.36 1.13
CA GLU A 83 10.79 -22.44 2.35
C GLU A 83 11.21 -21.47 3.48
N ASN A 84 12.50 -21.08 3.47
CA ASN A 84 13.09 -20.16 4.45
C ASN A 84 13.07 -18.69 4.01
N LEU A 85 12.51 -18.39 2.83
CA LEU A 85 12.47 -17.04 2.30
C LEU A 85 11.61 -16.15 3.17
N VAL A 86 12.17 -15.01 3.56
CA VAL A 86 11.54 -13.98 4.40
C VAL A 86 11.19 -12.76 3.55
N GLU A 87 12.07 -12.42 2.60
CA GLU A 87 11.88 -11.27 1.71
C GLU A 87 12.06 -11.70 0.25
N LEU A 88 11.06 -11.37 -0.56
CA LEU A 88 11.05 -11.57 -2.01
C LEU A 88 10.67 -10.27 -2.69
N ASP A 89 11.57 -9.72 -3.48
CA ASP A 89 11.28 -8.62 -4.38
C ASP A 89 11.45 -9.10 -5.83
N VAL A 90 10.34 -9.14 -6.57
CA VAL A 90 10.29 -9.45 -8.01
C VAL A 90 9.60 -8.32 -8.77
N SER A 91 9.53 -7.13 -8.18
CA SER A 91 8.87 -5.97 -8.79
C SER A 91 9.55 -5.55 -10.11
N ARG A 92 8.82 -4.83 -10.97
CA ARG A 92 9.35 -4.31 -12.26
C ARG A 92 9.95 -5.43 -13.12
N ASN A 93 9.12 -6.40 -13.47
CA ASN A 93 9.44 -7.52 -14.35
C ASN A 93 8.26 -7.77 -15.31
N ASP A 94 8.37 -8.80 -16.14
CA ASP A 94 7.33 -9.19 -17.11
C ASP A 94 6.55 -10.44 -16.65
N ILE A 95 6.43 -10.67 -15.33
CA ILE A 95 5.81 -11.89 -14.78
C ILE A 95 4.31 -11.87 -15.07
N GLY A 96 3.82 -12.85 -15.84
CA GLY A 96 2.40 -12.94 -16.19
C GLY A 96 1.51 -13.64 -15.15
N ASP A 97 2.09 -14.45 -14.27
CA ASP A 97 1.35 -15.20 -13.24
C ASP A 97 2.20 -15.57 -12.02
N ILE A 98 1.55 -15.62 -10.85
CA ILE A 98 2.14 -16.20 -9.62
C ILE A 98 1.66 -17.66 -9.52
N PRO A 99 2.56 -18.66 -9.45
CA PRO A 99 2.18 -20.06 -9.31
C PRO A 99 1.52 -20.33 -7.95
N ASP A 100 0.54 -21.25 -7.90
CA ASP A 100 -0.15 -21.63 -6.66
C ASP A 100 0.80 -22.19 -5.59
N ASP A 101 1.93 -22.76 -6.01
CA ASP A 101 2.99 -23.27 -5.15
C ASP A 101 3.66 -22.18 -4.27
N ILE A 102 3.40 -20.89 -4.54
CA ILE A 102 3.84 -19.78 -3.67
C ILE A 102 3.37 -19.98 -2.22
N LYS A 103 2.25 -20.67 -2.00
CA LYS A 103 1.71 -21.02 -0.67
C LYS A 103 2.69 -21.76 0.25
N HIS A 104 3.76 -22.35 -0.30
CA HIS A 104 4.78 -23.07 0.46
C HIS A 104 5.81 -22.13 1.13
N LEU A 105 5.87 -20.85 0.75
CA LEU A 105 6.77 -19.85 1.33
C LEU A 105 6.23 -19.33 2.68
N ARG A 106 6.10 -20.23 3.65
CA ARG A 106 5.46 -19.97 4.95
C ARG A 106 6.22 -18.98 5.83
N SER A 107 7.49 -18.74 5.53
CA SER A 107 8.36 -17.81 6.24
C SER A 107 8.32 -16.39 5.66
N LEU A 108 7.66 -16.20 4.51
CA LEU A 108 7.65 -14.93 3.77
C LEU A 108 6.91 -13.86 4.57
N GLN A 109 7.59 -12.75 4.81
CA GLN A 109 7.12 -11.60 5.58
C GLN A 109 6.97 -10.37 4.69
N ILE A 110 7.91 -10.18 3.77
CA ILE A 110 7.93 -9.04 2.85
C ILE A 110 7.89 -9.60 1.44
N ALA A 111 6.91 -9.17 0.66
CA ALA A 111 6.81 -9.54 -0.74
C ALA A 111 6.43 -8.32 -1.58
N ASP A 112 7.16 -8.11 -2.67
CA ASP A 112 6.83 -7.08 -3.66
C ASP A 112 6.73 -7.72 -5.05
N PHE A 113 5.53 -7.65 -5.63
CA PHE A 113 5.22 -8.08 -6.98
C PHE A 113 4.85 -6.91 -7.90
N SER A 114 5.01 -5.68 -7.44
CA SER A 114 4.54 -4.47 -8.12
C SER A 114 5.12 -4.32 -9.53
N SER A 115 4.43 -3.62 -10.43
CA SER A 115 4.85 -3.42 -11.83
C SER A 115 5.15 -4.75 -12.53
N ASN A 116 4.20 -5.67 -12.47
CA ASN A 116 4.18 -6.91 -13.25
C ASN A 116 2.77 -7.13 -13.82
N PRO A 117 2.61 -7.65 -15.05
CA PRO A 117 1.30 -7.87 -15.66
C PRO A 117 0.57 -9.10 -15.09
N ILE A 118 0.29 -9.12 -13.79
CA ILE A 118 -0.32 -10.24 -13.06
C ILE A 118 -1.81 -9.93 -12.80
N PRO A 119 -2.74 -10.42 -13.64
CA PRO A 119 -4.15 -10.00 -13.59
C PRO A 119 -4.91 -10.54 -12.37
N ARG A 120 -4.35 -11.51 -11.63
CA ARG A 120 -4.98 -12.13 -10.46
C ARG A 120 -3.95 -12.82 -9.56
N LEU A 121 -4.29 -12.89 -8.27
CA LEU A 121 -3.56 -13.72 -7.30
C LEU A 121 -4.09 -15.16 -7.29
N PRO A 122 -3.23 -16.19 -7.12
CA PRO A 122 -3.66 -17.58 -7.01
C PRO A 122 -4.40 -17.85 -5.69
N ALA A 123 -5.24 -18.88 -5.65
CA ALA A 123 -6.01 -19.23 -4.44
C ALA A 123 -5.10 -19.55 -3.24
N GLY A 124 -3.95 -20.17 -3.47
CA GLY A 124 -2.94 -20.45 -2.45
C GLY A 124 -2.29 -19.20 -1.83
N PHE A 125 -2.44 -18.01 -2.43
CA PHE A 125 -1.79 -16.78 -1.95
C PHE A 125 -2.20 -16.43 -0.51
N SER A 126 -3.47 -16.64 -0.16
CA SER A 126 -4.00 -16.44 1.19
C SER A 126 -3.38 -17.36 2.27
N GLN A 127 -2.52 -18.32 1.90
CA GLN A 127 -1.78 -19.16 2.85
C GLN A 127 -0.46 -18.54 3.33
N LEU A 128 -0.04 -17.40 2.78
CA LEU A 128 1.16 -16.66 3.16
C LEU A 128 0.95 -15.88 4.48
N ARG A 129 0.54 -16.60 5.54
CA ARG A 129 0.10 -16.03 6.85
C ARG A 129 1.20 -15.33 7.65
N SER A 130 2.43 -15.35 7.16
CA SER A 130 3.56 -14.64 7.77
C SER A 130 3.78 -13.26 7.17
N LEU A 131 3.10 -12.91 6.06
CA LEU A 131 3.22 -11.60 5.42
C LEU A 131 2.85 -10.47 6.38
N THR A 132 3.73 -9.48 6.42
CA THR A 132 3.59 -8.21 7.15
C THR A 132 3.56 -7.04 6.18
N VAL A 133 4.31 -7.11 5.06
CA VAL A 133 4.31 -6.08 4.01
C VAL A 133 4.09 -6.73 2.66
N LEU A 134 3.13 -6.19 1.90
CA LEU A 134 2.78 -6.70 0.59
C LEU A 134 2.61 -5.56 -0.42
N GLY A 135 3.52 -5.49 -1.39
CA GLY A 135 3.46 -4.58 -2.53
C GLY A 135 2.82 -5.27 -3.75
N LEU A 136 1.72 -4.70 -4.24
CA LEU A 136 0.97 -5.16 -5.39
C LEU A 136 0.58 -4.00 -6.33
N ASN A 137 1.38 -2.93 -6.38
CA ASN A 137 1.08 -1.75 -7.18
C ASN A 137 1.24 -2.04 -8.67
N ASP A 138 0.45 -1.40 -9.54
CA ASP A 138 0.62 -1.51 -11.00
C ASP A 138 0.66 -2.97 -11.49
N MET A 139 -0.40 -3.72 -11.16
CA MET A 139 -0.53 -5.15 -11.54
C MET A 139 -1.73 -5.44 -12.44
N SER A 140 -2.56 -4.43 -12.74
CA SER A 140 -3.85 -4.61 -13.41
C SER A 140 -4.78 -5.60 -12.67
N LEU A 141 -4.69 -5.68 -11.34
CA LEU A 141 -5.55 -6.54 -10.53
C LEU A 141 -6.99 -6.05 -10.60
N THR A 142 -7.92 -6.97 -10.90
CA THR A 142 -9.36 -6.66 -10.98
C THR A 142 -10.11 -7.04 -9.71
N SER A 143 -9.56 -7.94 -8.90
CA SER A 143 -10.13 -8.37 -7.63
C SER A 143 -9.07 -9.03 -6.74
N LEU A 144 -9.33 -9.03 -5.43
CA LEU A 144 -8.59 -9.83 -4.46
C LEU A 144 -9.34 -11.14 -4.16
N PRO A 145 -8.64 -12.23 -3.80
CA PRO A 145 -9.28 -13.47 -3.34
C PRO A 145 -10.26 -13.26 -2.17
N GLN A 146 -11.36 -14.02 -2.12
CA GLN A 146 -12.35 -13.89 -1.03
C GLN A 146 -11.75 -14.15 0.36
N ASP A 147 -10.74 -15.01 0.46
CA ASP A 147 -10.06 -15.36 1.71
C ASP A 147 -8.81 -14.47 1.98
N PHE A 148 -8.72 -13.28 1.38
CA PHE A 148 -7.56 -12.38 1.56
C PHE A 148 -7.30 -12.01 3.03
N GLY A 149 -8.36 -11.95 3.84
CA GLY A 149 -8.30 -11.75 5.29
C GLY A 149 -7.49 -12.80 6.07
N CYS A 150 -7.13 -13.95 5.47
CA CYS A 150 -6.25 -14.93 6.08
C CYS A 150 -4.81 -14.41 6.30
N LEU A 151 -4.41 -13.32 5.66
CA LEU A 151 -3.13 -12.63 5.85
C LEU A 151 -3.11 -11.83 7.16
N SER A 152 -3.46 -12.46 8.28
CA SER A 152 -3.77 -11.80 9.56
C SER A 152 -2.61 -11.08 10.25
N LYS A 153 -1.39 -11.19 9.71
CA LYS A 153 -0.21 -10.46 10.18
C LYS A 153 0.13 -9.23 9.33
N LEU A 154 -0.63 -8.96 8.26
CA LEU A 154 -0.36 -7.87 7.35
C LEU A 154 -0.50 -6.53 8.06
N GLU A 155 0.52 -5.69 7.91
CA GLU A 155 0.68 -4.36 8.51
C GLU A 155 0.64 -3.27 7.43
N SER A 156 1.20 -3.52 6.24
CA SER A 156 1.12 -2.62 5.08
C SER A 156 0.70 -3.41 3.83
N LEU A 157 -0.29 -2.85 3.13
CA LEU A 157 -0.81 -3.36 1.86
C LEU A 157 -0.86 -2.22 0.85
N GLU A 158 -0.06 -2.35 -0.21
CA GLU A 158 0.01 -1.38 -1.30
C GLU A 158 -0.67 -1.99 -2.54
N LEU A 159 -1.75 -1.37 -3.02
CA LEU A 159 -2.57 -1.82 -4.15
C LEU A 159 -2.82 -0.69 -5.17
N ARG A 160 -1.96 0.31 -5.18
CA ARG A 160 -2.08 1.48 -6.06
C ARG A 160 -2.03 1.10 -7.54
N GLU A 161 -2.64 1.89 -8.41
CA GLU A 161 -2.57 1.72 -9.87
C GLU A 161 -3.08 0.32 -10.31
N ASN A 162 -4.24 -0.09 -9.82
CA ASN A 162 -4.88 -1.34 -10.22
C ASN A 162 -6.27 -1.07 -10.81
N LEU A 163 -7.03 -2.13 -11.08
CA LEU A 163 -8.37 -2.08 -11.67
C LEU A 163 -9.41 -2.63 -10.68
N LEU A 164 -9.16 -2.45 -9.37
CA LEU A 164 -10.05 -2.96 -8.33
C LEU A 164 -11.35 -2.16 -8.33
N LYS A 165 -12.48 -2.86 -8.35
CA LYS A 165 -13.82 -2.26 -8.23
C LYS A 165 -14.40 -2.32 -6.84
N SER A 166 -13.92 -3.27 -6.03
CA SER A 166 -14.36 -3.48 -4.66
C SER A 166 -13.33 -4.30 -3.90
N LEU A 167 -13.46 -4.29 -2.57
CA LEU A 167 -12.67 -5.11 -1.66
C LEU A 167 -13.50 -6.30 -1.15
N PRO A 168 -12.88 -7.46 -0.90
CA PRO A 168 -13.58 -8.59 -0.27
C PRO A 168 -13.94 -8.27 1.18
N GLU A 169 -15.05 -8.82 1.68
CA GLU A 169 -15.50 -8.63 3.08
C GLU A 169 -14.44 -9.08 4.11
N SER A 170 -13.62 -10.07 3.74
CA SER A 170 -12.55 -10.58 4.59
C SER A 170 -11.44 -9.57 4.86
N ILE A 171 -11.39 -8.42 4.17
CA ILE A 171 -10.42 -7.35 4.44
C ILE A 171 -10.45 -6.93 5.92
N SER A 172 -11.64 -6.93 6.54
CA SER A 172 -11.86 -6.65 7.97
C SER A 172 -11.11 -7.57 8.93
N GLN A 173 -10.64 -8.73 8.47
CA GLN A 173 -9.87 -9.68 9.27
C GLN A 173 -8.38 -9.32 9.38
N LEU A 174 -7.91 -8.34 8.60
CA LEU A 174 -6.54 -7.81 8.65
C LEU A 174 -6.36 -6.90 9.88
N THR A 175 -6.56 -7.46 11.07
CA THR A 175 -6.61 -6.71 12.34
C THR A 175 -5.32 -5.95 12.69
N LYS A 176 -4.20 -6.28 12.04
CA LYS A 176 -2.90 -5.62 12.20
C LYS A 176 -2.60 -4.58 11.12
N LEU A 177 -3.49 -4.39 10.14
CA LEU A 177 -3.23 -3.49 9.03
C LEU A 177 -3.18 -2.06 9.55
N GLU A 178 -2.05 -1.39 9.32
CA GLU A 178 -1.78 -0.01 9.69
C GLU A 178 -1.84 0.90 8.47
N ARG A 179 -1.38 0.43 7.31
CA ARG A 179 -1.42 1.16 6.04
C ARG A 179 -2.15 0.38 4.95
N LEU A 180 -3.10 1.05 4.30
CA LEU A 180 -3.79 0.56 3.11
C LEU A 180 -3.75 1.64 2.02
N ASP A 181 -3.00 1.38 0.95
CA ASP A 181 -3.01 2.22 -0.26
C ASP A 181 -3.84 1.55 -1.36
N LEU A 182 -4.90 2.23 -1.78
CA LEU A 182 -5.83 1.85 -2.85
C LEU A 182 -5.97 2.98 -3.88
N GLY A 183 -5.03 3.92 -3.91
CA GLY A 183 -5.03 5.03 -4.87
C GLY A 183 -5.04 4.53 -6.32
N ASP A 184 -5.55 5.34 -7.25
CA ASP A 184 -5.56 5.03 -8.69
C ASP A 184 -6.20 3.66 -9.00
N ASN A 185 -7.47 3.49 -8.60
CA ASN A 185 -8.26 2.28 -8.85
C ASN A 185 -9.66 2.63 -9.42
N GLU A 186 -10.53 1.63 -9.58
CA GLU A 186 -11.90 1.79 -10.06
C GLU A 186 -12.95 1.56 -8.96
N ILE A 187 -12.63 1.84 -7.69
CA ILE A 187 -13.51 1.52 -6.56
C ILE A 187 -14.71 2.45 -6.56
N GLU A 188 -15.90 1.87 -6.69
CA GLU A 188 -17.17 2.61 -6.69
C GLU A 188 -17.78 2.71 -5.28
N GLU A 189 -17.58 1.69 -4.45
CA GLU A 189 -18.09 1.62 -3.07
C GLU A 189 -17.08 0.96 -2.13
N LEU A 190 -16.91 1.53 -0.93
CA LEU A 190 -16.19 0.88 0.15
C LEU A 190 -17.11 -0.04 0.95
N PRO A 191 -16.67 -1.27 1.28
CA PRO A 191 -17.46 -2.12 2.16
C PRO A 191 -17.50 -1.53 3.57
N ALA A 192 -18.68 -1.53 4.19
CA ALA A 192 -18.88 -1.15 5.59
C ALA A 192 -17.90 -1.87 6.54
N HIS A 193 -17.52 -3.11 6.19
CA HIS A 193 -16.60 -3.91 6.97
C HIS A 193 -15.18 -3.31 7.11
N LEU A 194 -14.78 -2.40 6.21
CA LEU A 194 -13.50 -1.68 6.30
C LEU A 194 -13.37 -0.91 7.62
N GLY A 195 -14.48 -0.37 8.14
CA GLY A 195 -14.52 0.37 9.41
C GLY A 195 -14.12 -0.46 10.63
N TYR A 196 -14.06 -1.79 10.54
CA TYR A 196 -13.67 -2.68 11.64
C TYR A 196 -12.18 -3.03 11.64
N LEU A 197 -11.32 -2.24 10.98
CA LEU A 197 -9.87 -2.38 11.06
C LEU A 197 -9.32 -1.58 12.25
N PRO A 198 -9.01 -2.23 13.39
CA PRO A 198 -8.71 -1.52 14.63
C PRO A 198 -7.35 -0.83 14.63
N SER A 199 -6.41 -1.26 13.77
CA SER A 199 -5.03 -0.75 13.75
C SER A 199 -4.76 0.23 12.62
N LEU A 200 -5.75 0.52 11.77
CA LEU A 200 -5.54 1.31 10.56
C LEU A 200 -5.22 2.76 10.92
N GLN A 201 -4.11 3.27 10.39
CA GLN A 201 -3.56 4.60 10.62
C GLN A 201 -3.53 5.42 9.33
N GLU A 202 -3.31 4.78 8.19
CA GLU A 202 -3.24 5.45 6.89
C GLU A 202 -4.16 4.74 5.89
N LEU A 203 -5.06 5.50 5.28
CA LEU A 203 -5.98 5.03 4.25
C LEU A 203 -5.93 5.97 3.05
N TRP A 204 -5.42 5.47 1.93
CA TRP A 204 -5.30 6.20 0.68
C TRP A 204 -6.28 5.62 -0.33
N LEU A 205 -7.18 6.46 -0.81
CA LEU A 205 -8.29 6.15 -1.72
C LEU A 205 -8.39 7.20 -2.83
N ASP A 206 -7.34 7.98 -3.03
CA ASP A 206 -7.32 9.02 -4.04
C ASP A 206 -7.48 8.42 -5.45
N HIS A 207 -7.99 9.21 -6.40
CA HIS A 207 -8.21 8.75 -7.78
C HIS A 207 -9.05 7.46 -7.89
N ASN A 208 -10.25 7.48 -7.31
CA ASN A 208 -11.23 6.39 -7.41
C ASN A 208 -12.59 6.91 -7.91
N GLN A 209 -13.64 6.09 -7.80
CA GLN A 209 -14.99 6.45 -8.28
C GLN A 209 -16.01 6.50 -7.14
N LEU A 210 -15.56 6.75 -5.91
CA LEU A 210 -16.41 6.77 -4.71
C LEU A 210 -17.42 7.91 -4.79
N GLN A 211 -18.69 7.58 -4.62
CA GLN A 211 -19.79 8.57 -4.52
C GLN A 211 -20.12 8.93 -3.07
N LYS A 212 -19.83 8.02 -2.13
CA LYS A 212 -20.07 8.18 -0.70
C LYS A 212 -19.06 7.37 0.10
N LEU A 213 -18.84 7.77 1.34
CA LEU A 213 -18.16 6.94 2.35
C LEU A 213 -19.21 6.25 3.23
N PRO A 214 -18.99 4.98 3.62
CA PRO A 214 -19.87 4.30 4.57
C PRO A 214 -19.79 4.96 5.96
N PRO A 215 -20.89 5.08 6.72
CA PRO A 215 -20.87 5.60 8.09
C PRO A 215 -19.85 4.89 9.01
N GLU A 216 -19.59 3.61 8.76
CA GLU A 216 -18.61 2.81 9.49
C GLU A 216 -17.17 3.34 9.38
N ILE A 217 -16.87 4.24 8.45
CA ILE A 217 -15.56 4.93 8.41
C ILE A 217 -15.24 5.59 9.76
N GLY A 218 -16.25 6.11 10.46
CA GLY A 218 -16.12 6.71 11.78
C GLY A 218 -15.68 5.75 12.90
N LEU A 219 -15.62 4.44 12.62
CA LEU A 219 -15.12 3.44 13.57
C LEU A 219 -13.59 3.31 13.54
N LEU A 220 -12.92 3.87 12.52
CA LEU A 220 -11.45 3.87 12.37
C LEU A 220 -10.79 4.89 13.31
N ARG A 221 -10.92 4.69 14.62
CA ARG A 221 -10.48 5.68 15.63
C ARG A 221 -8.99 5.99 15.61
N ASN A 222 -8.15 5.04 15.16
CA ASN A 222 -6.70 5.20 15.08
C ASN A 222 -6.23 5.82 13.76
N LEU A 223 -7.14 6.15 12.84
CA LEU A 223 -6.79 6.74 11.55
C LEU A 223 -6.17 8.13 11.76
N VAL A 224 -5.02 8.34 11.15
CA VAL A 224 -4.21 9.57 11.22
C VAL A 224 -4.30 10.32 9.89
N CYS A 225 -4.23 9.59 8.77
CA CYS A 225 -4.32 10.14 7.43
C CYS A 225 -5.46 9.46 6.66
N LEU A 226 -6.35 10.27 6.09
CA LEU A 226 -7.37 9.85 5.14
C LEU A 226 -7.24 10.68 3.87
N ASP A 227 -6.90 10.02 2.78
CA ASP A 227 -6.93 10.62 1.44
C ASP A 227 -8.05 10.01 0.62
N VAL A 228 -9.04 10.82 0.27
CA VAL A 228 -10.16 10.49 -0.63
C VAL A 228 -10.29 11.55 -1.72
N SER A 229 -9.19 12.22 -2.07
CA SER A 229 -9.15 13.19 -3.15
C SER A 229 -9.44 12.56 -4.51
N GLU A 230 -9.80 13.37 -5.51
CA GLU A 230 -10.05 12.91 -6.88
C GLU A 230 -11.07 11.76 -6.94
N ASN A 231 -12.19 11.94 -6.24
CA ASN A 231 -13.33 11.02 -6.23
C ASN A 231 -14.60 11.75 -6.70
N ARG A 232 -15.78 11.17 -6.46
CA ARG A 232 -17.09 11.73 -6.82
C ARG A 232 -17.96 11.94 -5.58
N LEU A 233 -17.36 12.23 -4.42
CA LEU A 233 -18.09 12.36 -3.16
C LEU A 233 -19.00 13.58 -3.21
N GLU A 234 -20.31 13.36 -3.05
CA GLU A 234 -21.32 14.43 -2.95
C GLU A 234 -21.54 14.89 -1.51
N GLU A 235 -21.37 13.97 -0.56
CA GLU A 235 -21.50 14.23 0.88
C GLU A 235 -20.49 13.39 1.68
N LEU A 236 -20.23 13.82 2.91
CA LEU A 236 -19.54 13.03 3.93
C LEU A 236 -20.52 12.58 5.01
N PRO A 237 -20.36 11.37 5.57
CA PRO A 237 -21.19 10.93 6.69
C PRO A 237 -20.90 11.75 7.95
N GLU A 238 -21.91 11.98 8.80
CA GLU A 238 -21.75 12.64 10.11
C GLU A 238 -20.78 11.87 11.03
N GLU A 239 -20.70 10.55 10.84
CA GLU A 239 -19.81 9.64 11.54
C GLU A 239 -18.32 9.93 11.26
N ILE A 240 -17.97 10.74 10.26
CA ILE A 240 -16.57 11.16 10.02
C ILE A 240 -15.94 11.74 11.29
N GLY A 241 -16.73 12.38 12.16
CA GLY A 241 -16.28 12.89 13.45
C GLY A 241 -15.83 11.84 14.46
N GLY A 242 -15.97 10.55 14.15
CA GLY A 242 -15.45 9.43 14.94
C GLY A 242 -13.97 9.10 14.70
N LEU A 243 -13.32 9.76 13.72
CA LEU A 243 -11.88 9.63 13.46
C LEU A 243 -11.06 10.42 14.50
N GLU A 244 -11.08 9.97 15.75
CA GLU A 244 -10.56 10.68 16.94
C GLU A 244 -9.07 11.08 16.85
N HIS A 245 -8.28 10.37 16.04
CA HIS A 245 -6.85 10.61 15.85
C HIS A 245 -6.47 11.30 14.54
N LEU A 246 -7.44 11.66 13.70
CA LEU A 246 -7.17 12.18 12.36
C LEU A 246 -6.44 13.54 12.41
N THR A 247 -5.34 13.64 11.68
CA THR A 247 -4.53 14.85 11.54
C THR A 247 -4.56 15.41 10.13
N ASP A 248 -4.74 14.54 9.12
CA ASP A 248 -4.66 14.87 7.70
C ASP A 248 -5.91 14.33 6.99
N LEU A 249 -6.73 15.24 6.44
CA LEU A 249 -7.92 14.93 5.67
C LEU A 249 -7.86 15.59 4.30
N HIS A 250 -7.70 14.77 3.27
CA HIS A 250 -7.63 15.21 1.88
C HIS A 250 -8.93 14.85 1.15
N LEU A 251 -9.65 15.88 0.72
CA LEU A 251 -10.96 15.81 0.05
C LEU A 251 -10.95 16.61 -1.26
N SER A 252 -9.77 17.04 -1.73
CA SER A 252 -9.58 17.81 -2.95
C SER A 252 -10.23 17.13 -4.15
N GLN A 253 -10.75 17.91 -5.11
CA GLN A 253 -11.33 17.42 -6.36
C GLN A 253 -12.46 16.40 -6.14
N ASN A 254 -13.49 16.82 -5.39
CA ASN A 254 -14.73 16.07 -5.18
C ASN A 254 -15.95 16.93 -5.55
N LEU A 255 -17.15 16.49 -5.19
CA LEU A 255 -18.41 17.16 -5.52
C LEU A 255 -19.14 17.69 -4.28
N LEU A 256 -18.41 17.92 -3.17
CA LEU A 256 -19.00 18.29 -1.88
C LEU A 256 -19.63 19.68 -1.94
N GLU A 257 -20.91 19.77 -1.58
CA GLU A 257 -21.64 21.05 -1.48
C GLU A 257 -21.65 21.61 -0.06
N VAL A 258 -21.55 20.74 0.95
CA VAL A 258 -21.52 21.08 2.37
C VAL A 258 -20.66 20.09 3.15
N LEU A 259 -20.16 20.50 4.31
CA LEU A 259 -19.51 19.61 5.27
C LEU A 259 -20.51 19.21 6.38
N PRO A 260 -20.49 17.97 6.87
CA PRO A 260 -21.23 17.59 8.06
C PRO A 260 -20.64 18.25 9.30
N ASP A 261 -21.47 18.48 10.33
CA ASP A 261 -21.00 19.04 11.60
C ASP A 261 -20.02 18.08 12.30
N GLY A 262 -20.07 16.78 11.97
CA GLY A 262 -19.07 15.78 12.38
C GLY A 262 -17.62 16.21 12.18
N VAL A 263 -17.28 16.98 11.14
CA VAL A 263 -15.90 17.46 10.90
C VAL A 263 -15.38 18.30 12.08
N SER A 264 -16.25 19.06 12.75
CA SER A 264 -15.88 19.88 13.92
C SER A 264 -15.40 19.07 15.13
N LYS A 265 -15.72 17.77 15.17
CA LYS A 265 -15.28 16.85 16.24
C LYS A 265 -13.83 16.39 16.05
N LEU A 266 -13.23 16.61 14.89
CA LEU A 266 -11.86 16.24 14.56
C LEU A 266 -10.86 17.20 15.23
N THR A 267 -10.80 17.15 16.56
CA THR A 267 -10.04 18.11 17.38
C THR A 267 -8.53 18.05 17.15
N ARG A 268 -8.01 16.98 16.53
CA ARG A 268 -6.59 16.81 16.17
C ARG A 268 -6.28 17.19 14.73
N LEU A 269 -7.28 17.56 13.94
CA LEU A 269 -7.11 17.87 12.52
C LEU A 269 -6.18 19.06 12.35
N THR A 270 -5.12 18.87 11.57
CA THR A 270 -4.09 19.87 11.28
C THR A 270 -4.12 20.31 9.83
N ILE A 271 -4.44 19.39 8.91
CA ILE A 271 -4.51 19.66 7.48
C ILE A 271 -5.89 19.24 6.98
N LEU A 272 -6.59 20.19 6.36
CA LEU A 272 -7.85 19.95 5.67
C LEU A 272 -7.77 20.56 4.27
N LYS A 273 -7.75 19.68 3.25
CA LYS A 273 -7.75 20.10 1.85
C LYS A 273 -9.10 19.80 1.21
N LEU A 274 -9.74 20.85 0.71
CA LEU A 274 -11.08 20.87 0.12
C LEU A 274 -11.10 21.61 -1.22
N ASP A 275 -9.93 21.84 -1.82
CA ASP A 275 -9.85 22.52 -3.11
C ASP A 275 -10.63 21.80 -4.20
N GLN A 276 -11.14 22.55 -5.18
CA GLN A 276 -11.90 22.02 -6.31
C GLN A 276 -13.11 21.17 -5.88
N ASN A 277 -13.92 21.71 -4.97
CA ASN A 277 -15.22 21.16 -4.57
C ASN A 277 -16.35 22.11 -5.00
N ARG A 278 -17.56 21.94 -4.43
CA ARG A 278 -18.73 22.76 -4.72
C ARG A 278 -19.26 23.47 -3.46
N LEU A 279 -18.39 23.75 -2.49
CA LEU A 279 -18.80 24.30 -1.20
C LEU A 279 -19.34 25.72 -1.38
N HIS A 280 -20.60 25.93 -1.00
CA HIS A 280 -21.23 27.27 -0.98
C HIS A 280 -21.04 28.00 0.35
N THR A 281 -20.90 27.24 1.43
CA THR A 281 -20.73 27.73 2.80
C THR A 281 -19.83 26.79 3.57
N LEU A 282 -19.17 27.31 4.61
CA LEU A 282 -18.55 26.51 5.65
C LEU A 282 -19.36 26.61 6.95
N ASN A 283 -19.56 25.48 7.62
CA ASN A 283 -20.28 25.42 8.89
C ASN A 283 -19.56 26.25 9.94
N GLU A 284 -20.31 26.99 10.78
CA GLU A 284 -19.71 27.75 11.89
C GLU A 284 -18.94 26.85 12.87
N SER A 285 -19.33 25.58 12.96
CA SER A 285 -18.70 24.56 13.81
C SER A 285 -17.24 24.28 13.42
N ILE A 286 -16.79 24.59 12.20
CA ILE A 286 -15.42 24.34 11.74
C ILE A 286 -14.36 25.02 12.62
N GLY A 287 -14.69 26.16 13.24
CA GLY A 287 -13.80 26.86 14.18
C GLY A 287 -13.46 26.08 15.45
N GLN A 288 -14.08 24.92 15.70
CA GLN A 288 -13.72 24.01 16.79
C GLN A 288 -12.44 23.21 16.51
N CYS A 289 -12.00 23.14 15.24
CA CYS A 289 -10.73 22.51 14.86
C CYS A 289 -9.54 23.42 15.21
N VAL A 290 -9.29 23.62 16.51
CA VAL A 290 -8.34 24.61 17.04
C VAL A 290 -6.88 24.30 16.70
N HIS A 291 -6.55 23.07 16.33
CA HIS A 291 -5.20 22.64 15.91
C HIS A 291 -4.97 22.75 14.39
N MET A 292 -5.94 23.28 13.63
CA MET A 292 -5.82 23.47 12.19
C MET A 292 -4.60 24.34 11.88
N GLN A 293 -3.74 23.88 10.96
CA GLN A 293 -2.54 24.55 10.49
C GLN A 293 -2.66 24.93 9.02
N GLU A 294 -3.29 24.07 8.22
CA GLU A 294 -3.51 24.25 6.79
C GLU A 294 -4.97 23.98 6.43
N LEU A 295 -5.64 24.98 5.87
CA LEU A 295 -7.00 24.90 5.34
C LEU A 295 -7.01 25.41 3.90
N ILE A 296 -7.18 24.49 2.95
CA ILE A 296 -7.20 24.79 1.52
C ILE A 296 -8.62 24.64 0.99
N LEU A 297 -9.17 25.73 0.46
CA LEU A 297 -10.54 25.88 -0.03
C LEU A 297 -10.58 26.46 -1.45
N THR A 298 -9.44 26.45 -2.13
CA THR A 298 -9.27 27.01 -3.48
C THR A 298 -10.29 26.43 -4.46
N GLU A 299 -10.85 27.24 -5.36
CA GLU A 299 -11.80 26.77 -6.38
C GLU A 299 -13.04 26.08 -5.79
N ASN A 300 -13.76 26.80 -4.92
CA ASN A 300 -15.10 26.45 -4.44
C ASN A 300 -16.09 27.58 -4.83
N PHE A 301 -17.23 27.70 -4.12
CA PHE A 301 -18.25 28.73 -4.34
C PHE A 301 -18.55 29.52 -3.07
N LEU A 302 -17.54 29.72 -2.19
CA LEU A 302 -17.71 30.38 -0.91
C LEU A 302 -17.83 31.90 -1.07
N ASN A 303 -18.96 32.47 -0.62
CA ASN A 303 -19.12 33.93 -0.60
C ASN A 303 -18.55 34.58 0.66
N GLU A 304 -18.55 33.85 1.78
CA GLU A 304 -18.05 34.32 3.05
C GLU A 304 -17.48 33.15 3.87
N LEU A 305 -16.65 33.53 4.84
CA LEU A 305 -16.08 32.61 5.81
C LEU A 305 -16.77 32.86 7.17
N PRO A 306 -17.13 31.81 7.93
CA PRO A 306 -17.69 32.01 9.26
C PRO A 306 -16.67 32.68 10.18
N TYR A 307 -17.15 33.61 11.03
CA TYR A 307 -16.30 34.34 11.98
C TYR A 307 -15.53 33.42 12.95
N THR A 308 -16.02 32.20 13.14
CA THR A 308 -15.40 31.17 13.98
C THR A 308 -14.05 30.67 13.44
N ILE A 309 -13.70 30.91 12.17
CA ILE A 309 -12.33 30.69 11.67
C ILE A 309 -11.30 31.48 12.49
N GLY A 310 -11.69 32.61 13.10
CA GLY A 310 -10.85 33.36 14.04
C GLY A 310 -10.41 32.56 15.28
N ASN A 311 -11.05 31.43 15.59
CA ASN A 311 -10.67 30.55 16.69
C ASN A 311 -9.48 29.63 16.34
N MET A 312 -9.17 29.45 15.05
CA MET A 312 -8.08 28.59 14.57
C MET A 312 -6.72 29.31 14.71
N THR A 313 -6.29 29.54 15.95
CA THR A 313 -5.08 30.33 16.24
C THR A 313 -3.76 29.69 15.76
N MET A 314 -3.77 28.41 15.37
CA MET A 314 -2.62 27.70 14.79
C MET A 314 -2.59 27.72 13.25
N LEU A 315 -3.58 28.34 12.60
CA LEU A 315 -3.73 28.36 11.16
C LEU A 315 -2.63 29.22 10.52
N ASN A 316 -1.72 28.56 9.80
CA ASN A 316 -0.58 29.20 9.14
C ASN A 316 -0.81 29.37 7.63
N ASN A 317 -1.64 28.50 7.04
CA ASN A 317 -1.96 28.52 5.62
C ASN A 317 -3.47 28.43 5.43
N LEU A 318 -4.08 29.54 5.02
CA LEU A 318 -5.48 29.61 4.60
C LEU A 318 -5.50 30.02 3.13
N ASN A 319 -5.95 29.13 2.26
CA ASN A 319 -6.12 29.43 0.84
C ASN A 319 -7.59 29.40 0.46
N VAL A 320 -8.13 30.53 0.01
CA VAL A 320 -9.52 30.70 -0.44
C VAL A 320 -9.60 31.29 -1.86
N ASP A 321 -8.53 31.12 -2.64
CA ASP A 321 -8.46 31.65 -3.99
C ASP A 321 -9.57 31.07 -4.89
N ARG A 322 -10.05 31.87 -5.85
CA ARG A 322 -11.03 31.44 -6.88
C ARG A 322 -12.35 30.89 -6.31
N ASN A 323 -12.84 31.49 -5.23
CA ASN A 323 -14.20 31.33 -4.72
C ASN A 323 -15.16 32.42 -5.23
#